data_AF-A0A4V2EXW2-F1
#
_entry.id   AF-A0A4V2EXW2-F1
#
_cell.length_a   1.000
_cell.length_b   1.000
_cell.length_c   1.000
_cell.angle_alpha   90.00
_cell.angle_beta   90.00
_cell.angle_gamma   90.00
#
_symmetry.space_group_name_H-M   'P 1'
#
loop_
_entity.id
_entity.type
_entity.pdbx_description
1 polymer ?
#
loop_
_entity_poly.entity_id
_entity_poly.type
_entity_poly.pdbx_seq_one_letter_code
_entity_poly.pdbx_strand_id
1 'polypeptide(L)'
;MTPGRPRALHDRDRVEEFDCGNETMNAWLATRALRNERSGDSRTFVTIDEDTGQIAGYYSLAAWAVSHAEAGGGWLKRNAPDPISVVLLGRLATSLDARRLGVGRDLLADALSNATIAAQVIGARALVAEAIDTRAAQWYAKQGLTRSTIRSDLCYARLV
;
A
#
# COMPACT_ATOMS: atom_id res chain seq x y z
N MET A 1 20.10 12.43 2.98
CA MET A 1 18.71 11.94 2.88
C MET A 1 18.35 11.37 4.24
N THR A 2 17.38 11.99 4.87
CA THR A 2 16.88 11.71 6.22
C THR A 2 15.37 11.49 6.12
N PRO A 3 14.91 10.24 5.87
CA PRO A 3 13.48 9.96 5.76
C PRO A 3 12.76 10.23 7.08
N GLY A 4 11.75 11.09 7.03
CA GLY A 4 10.84 11.29 8.14
C GLY A 4 9.86 10.13 8.34
N ARG A 5 8.95 10.28 9.31
CA ARG A 5 7.85 9.32 9.49
C ARG A 5 6.79 9.47 8.39
N PRO A 6 6.13 8.37 7.99
CA PRO A 6 4.96 8.46 7.10
C PRO A 6 3.89 9.39 7.68
N ARG A 7 3.29 10.21 6.82
CA ARG A 7 2.16 11.08 7.15
C ARG A 7 1.19 11.18 5.97
N ALA A 8 -0.02 11.67 6.22
CA ALA A 8 -0.98 11.93 5.15
C ALA A 8 -0.38 12.90 4.09
N LEU A 9 -0.73 12.65 2.83
CA LEU A 9 -0.42 13.53 1.71
C LEU A 9 -1.13 14.87 1.86
N HIS A 10 -0.44 15.96 1.55
CA HIS A 10 -0.99 17.31 1.56
C HIS A 10 -0.85 17.99 0.19
N ASP A 11 -1.70 18.97 -0.10
CA ASP A 11 -1.70 19.74 -1.36
C ASP A 11 -0.36 20.45 -1.67
N ARG A 12 0.49 20.66 -0.66
CA ARG A 12 1.79 21.34 -0.78
C ARG A 12 2.97 20.38 -1.04
N ASP A 13 2.72 19.08 -1.04
CA ASP A 13 3.78 18.09 -1.24
C ASP A 13 4.19 18.06 -2.72
N ARG A 14 5.50 18.04 -3.00
CA ARG A 14 6.08 18.10 -4.35
C ARG A 14 5.96 16.75 -5.06
N VAL A 15 4.75 16.42 -5.50
CA VAL A 15 4.42 15.13 -6.12
C VAL A 15 4.97 14.96 -7.54
N GLU A 16 5.20 16.07 -8.27
CA GLU A 16 5.68 16.02 -9.65
C GLU A 16 7.16 15.60 -9.78
N GLU A 17 7.91 15.72 -8.69
CA GLU A 17 9.34 15.37 -8.64
C GLU A 17 9.60 13.93 -8.20
N PHE A 18 8.54 13.20 -7.85
CA PHE A 18 8.69 11.83 -7.40
C PHE A 18 9.03 10.89 -8.56
N ASP A 19 10.14 10.16 -8.42
CA ASP A 19 10.51 9.10 -9.34
C ASP A 19 10.88 7.81 -8.61
N CYS A 20 10.08 6.75 -8.77
CA CYS A 20 10.42 5.40 -8.33
C CYS A 20 10.96 4.49 -9.44
N GLY A 21 11.13 5.01 -10.66
CA GLY A 21 11.46 4.27 -11.87
C GLY A 21 10.28 3.54 -12.51
N ASN A 22 9.04 3.89 -12.15
CA ASN A 22 7.83 3.35 -12.77
C ASN A 22 6.87 4.52 -13.11
N GLU A 23 6.71 4.80 -14.40
CA GLU A 23 5.95 5.95 -14.88
C GLU A 23 4.48 5.91 -14.45
N THR A 24 3.85 4.74 -14.44
CA THR A 24 2.46 4.57 -13.98
C THR A 24 2.28 4.96 -12.51
N MET A 25 3.23 4.60 -11.65
CA MET A 25 3.22 4.97 -10.24
C MET A 25 3.46 6.48 -10.06
N ASN A 26 4.49 7.02 -10.73
CA ASN A 26 4.82 8.44 -10.68
C ASN A 26 3.64 9.31 -11.17
N ALA A 27 3.08 9.00 -12.34
CA ALA A 27 1.97 9.74 -12.93
C ALA A 27 0.70 9.66 -12.08
N TRP A 28 0.43 8.51 -11.43
CA TRP A 28 -0.70 8.40 -10.54
C TRP A 28 -0.55 9.29 -9.30
N LEU A 29 0.64 9.34 -8.68
CA LEU A 29 0.88 10.22 -7.53
C LEU A 29 0.65 11.69 -7.92
N ALA A 30 1.23 12.12 -9.04
CA ALA A 30 1.16 13.50 -9.52
C ALA A 30 -0.26 13.95 -9.90
N THR A 31 -1.09 13.05 -10.47
CA THR A 31 -2.36 13.45 -11.10
C THR A 31 -3.63 12.91 -10.43
N ARG A 32 -3.53 11.89 -9.59
CA ARG A 32 -4.69 11.16 -9.05
C ARG A 32 -4.73 11.12 -7.53
N ALA A 33 -3.60 11.06 -6.83
CA ALA A 33 -3.57 10.85 -5.37
C ALA A 33 -4.42 11.87 -4.59
N LEU A 34 -4.17 13.17 -4.77
CA LEU A 34 -4.94 14.23 -4.08
C LEU A 34 -6.41 14.29 -4.50
N ARG A 35 -6.73 13.95 -5.76
CA ARG A 35 -8.14 13.89 -6.18
C ARG A 35 -8.85 12.74 -5.47
N ASN A 36 -8.19 11.59 -5.38
CA ASN A 36 -8.73 10.41 -4.71
C ASN A 36 -8.90 10.61 -3.20
N GLU A 37 -8.04 11.43 -2.57
CA GLU A 37 -8.25 11.87 -1.18
C GLU A 37 -9.57 12.61 -1.01
N ARG A 38 -9.85 13.55 -1.93
CA ARG A 38 -11.03 14.41 -1.88
C ARG A 38 -12.32 13.65 -2.20
N SER A 39 -12.28 12.71 -3.16
CA SER A 39 -13.43 11.86 -3.48
C SER A 39 -13.63 10.72 -2.48
N GLY A 40 -12.62 10.39 -1.66
CA GLY A 40 -12.67 9.28 -0.72
C GLY A 40 -12.35 7.91 -1.33
N ASP A 41 -11.83 7.87 -2.56
CA ASP A 41 -11.48 6.63 -3.26
C ASP A 41 -10.26 5.93 -2.65
N SER A 42 -9.32 6.70 -2.08
CA SER A 42 -8.14 6.16 -1.38
C SER A 42 -7.50 7.18 -0.46
N ARG A 43 -6.83 6.71 0.59
CA ARG A 43 -5.95 7.50 1.46
C ARG A 43 -4.49 7.25 1.14
N THR A 44 -3.71 8.29 0.89
CA THR A 44 -2.31 8.28 0.48
C THR A 44 -1.45 8.87 1.58
N PHE A 45 -0.39 8.15 1.90
CA PHE A 45 0.59 8.55 2.91
C PHE A 45 1.96 8.64 2.25
N VAL A 46 2.74 9.63 2.68
CA VAL A 46 4.07 9.94 2.13
C VAL A 46 5.10 10.00 3.26
N THR A 47 6.31 9.55 2.94
CA THR A 47 7.51 9.88 3.71
C THR A 47 8.24 10.99 2.99
N ILE A 48 8.54 12.07 3.71
CA ILE A 48 9.32 13.20 3.20
C ILE A 48 10.76 13.06 3.67
N ASP A 49 11.71 13.32 2.78
CA ASP A 49 13.10 13.54 3.16
C ASP A 49 13.24 14.91 3.82
N GLU A 50 13.63 14.92 5.09
CA GLU A 50 13.73 16.14 5.91
C GLU A 50 14.83 17.08 5.39
N ASP A 51 15.84 16.56 4.69
CA ASP A 51 16.95 17.38 4.16
C ASP A 51 16.52 18.19 2.92
N THR A 52 15.65 17.62 2.07
CA THR A 52 15.30 18.17 0.74
C THR A 52 13.86 18.62 0.61
N GLY A 53 12.98 18.17 1.51
CA GLY A 53 11.53 18.37 1.43
C GLY A 53 10.86 17.55 0.31
N GLN A 54 11.57 16.63 -0.34
CA GLN A 54 11.04 15.79 -1.41
C GLN A 54 10.41 14.50 -0.87
N ILE A 55 9.53 13.88 -1.65
CA ILE A 55 8.90 12.62 -1.28
C ILE A 55 9.90 11.47 -1.49
N ALA A 56 10.29 10.81 -0.39
CA ALA A 56 11.15 9.63 -0.43
C ALA A 56 10.38 8.34 -0.75
N GLY A 57 9.06 8.33 -0.54
CA GLY A 57 8.19 7.20 -0.87
C GLY A 57 6.75 7.46 -0.45
N TYR A 58 5.83 6.65 -0.97
CA TYR A 58 4.42 6.76 -0.66
C TYR A 58 3.71 5.39 -0.70
N TYR A 59 2.53 5.34 -0.09
CA TYR A 59 1.59 4.25 -0.28
C TYR A 59 0.14 4.75 -0.29
N SER A 60 -0.80 3.93 -0.77
CA SER A 60 -2.23 4.23 -0.72
C SER A 60 -3.06 3.06 -0.19
N LEU A 61 -4.02 3.35 0.69
CA LEU A 61 -5.03 2.43 1.21
C LEU A 61 -6.42 2.73 0.67
N ALA A 62 -7.20 1.69 0.41
CA ALA A 62 -8.61 1.80 0.03
C ALA A 62 -9.44 0.66 0.65
N ALA A 63 -10.74 0.87 0.80
CA ALA A 63 -11.67 -0.22 1.13
C ALA A 63 -11.82 -1.12 -0.09
N TRP A 64 -11.80 -2.45 0.11
CA TRP A 64 -11.93 -3.40 -0.98
C TRP A 64 -12.57 -4.71 -0.53
N ALA A 65 -12.83 -5.60 -1.47
CA ALA A 65 -13.39 -6.92 -1.20
C ALA A 65 -12.79 -7.95 -2.16
N VAL A 66 -12.54 -9.17 -1.68
CA VAL A 66 -12.01 -10.28 -2.46
C VAL A 66 -13.06 -11.38 -2.52
N SER A 67 -13.40 -11.85 -3.72
CA SER A 67 -14.37 -12.94 -3.87
C SER A 67 -13.80 -14.27 -3.36
N HIS A 68 -14.67 -15.22 -3.02
CA HIS A 68 -14.27 -16.58 -2.65
C HIS A 68 -13.56 -17.34 -3.77
N ALA A 69 -13.73 -16.92 -5.02
CA ALA A 69 -13.06 -17.48 -6.19
C ALA A 69 -11.61 -16.97 -6.31
N GLU A 70 -11.36 -15.72 -5.95
CA GLU A 70 -10.03 -15.11 -5.97
C GLU A 70 -9.22 -15.44 -4.70
N ALA A 71 -9.90 -15.70 -3.59
CA ALA A 71 -9.28 -16.14 -2.36
C ALA A 71 -8.74 -17.57 -2.49
N GLY A 72 -7.41 -17.74 -2.43
CA GLY A 72 -6.72 -19.04 -2.52
C GLY A 72 -6.95 -20.04 -1.39
N GLY A 73 -8.01 -19.84 -0.60
CA GLY A 73 -8.46 -20.73 0.47
C GLY A 73 -7.87 -20.39 1.84
N GLY A 74 -7.91 -21.37 2.75
CA GLY A 74 -7.32 -21.25 4.08
C GLY A 74 -8.03 -20.28 5.01
N TRP A 75 -7.25 -19.59 5.84
CA TRP A 75 -7.76 -18.71 6.90
C TRP A 75 -8.54 -17.51 6.36
N LEU A 76 -8.24 -17.03 5.14
CA LEU A 76 -8.89 -15.86 4.56
C LEU A 76 -10.36 -16.16 4.25
N LYS A 77 -10.65 -17.33 3.65
CA LYS A 77 -11.99 -17.73 3.22
C LYS A 77 -12.82 -18.42 4.30
N ARG A 78 -12.18 -19.11 5.25
CA ARG A 78 -12.87 -19.94 6.25
C ARG A 78 -13.88 -19.12 7.07
N ASN A 79 -15.16 -19.50 6.97
CA ASN A 79 -16.31 -18.88 7.64
C ASN A 79 -16.49 -17.37 7.36
N ALA A 80 -15.95 -16.88 6.25
CA ALA A 80 -16.12 -15.49 5.82
C ALA A 80 -17.31 -15.36 4.86
N PRO A 81 -18.03 -14.23 4.85
CA PRO A 81 -18.99 -13.92 3.80
C PRO A 81 -18.30 -13.81 2.43
N ASP A 82 -19.10 -13.85 1.36
CA ASP A 82 -18.64 -13.60 -0.01
C ASP A 82 -19.34 -12.32 -0.53
N PRO A 83 -18.60 -11.24 -0.85
CA PRO A 83 -17.14 -11.13 -0.84
C PRO A 83 -16.55 -10.88 0.56
N ILE A 84 -15.25 -11.17 0.70
CA ILE A 84 -14.48 -11.00 1.95
C ILE A 84 -14.00 -9.56 2.04
N SER A 85 -14.40 -8.82 3.07
CA SER A 85 -13.97 -7.42 3.30
C SER A 85 -12.49 -7.33 3.68
N VAL A 86 -11.76 -6.47 2.97
CA VAL A 86 -10.32 -6.27 3.14
C VAL A 86 -9.92 -4.80 2.98
N VAL A 87 -8.69 -4.46 3.38
CA VAL A 87 -8.05 -3.19 3.05
C VAL A 87 -7.08 -3.41 1.90
N LEU A 88 -7.22 -2.66 0.82
CA LEU A 88 -6.30 -2.72 -0.32
C LEU A 88 -5.11 -1.76 -0.10
N LEU A 89 -3.89 -2.30 -0.06
CA LEU A 89 -2.65 -1.58 -0.33
C LEU A 89 -2.49 -1.45 -1.85
N GLY A 90 -3.13 -0.44 -2.42
CA GLY A 90 -3.23 -0.30 -3.87
C GLY A 90 -1.92 0.12 -4.52
N ARG A 91 -1.09 0.87 -3.81
CA ARG A 91 0.21 1.36 -4.29
C ARG A 91 1.18 1.43 -3.14
N LEU A 92 2.44 1.10 -3.42
CA LEU A 92 3.59 1.29 -2.54
C LEU A 92 4.80 1.53 -3.43
N ALA A 93 5.43 2.69 -3.28
CA ALA A 93 6.61 3.04 -4.06
C ALA A 93 7.63 3.78 -3.20
N THR A 94 8.91 3.60 -3.55
CA THR A 94 10.04 4.29 -2.93
C THR A 94 10.83 4.99 -4.03
N SER A 95 11.20 6.24 -3.81
CA SER A 95 12.02 7.03 -4.74
C SER A 95 13.32 6.30 -5.06
N LEU A 96 13.85 6.50 -6.27
CA LEU A 96 15.15 5.97 -6.70
C LEU A 96 16.27 6.35 -5.71
N ASP A 97 16.27 7.60 -5.25
CA ASP A 97 17.26 8.14 -4.31
C ASP A 97 17.14 7.55 -2.91
N ALA A 98 15.93 7.09 -2.56
CA ALA A 98 15.61 6.50 -1.28
C ALA A 98 15.79 4.97 -1.23
N ARG A 99 16.23 4.35 -2.33
CA ARG A 99 16.41 2.90 -2.38
C ARG A 99 17.46 2.47 -1.37
N ARG A 100 17.18 1.35 -0.69
CA ARG A 100 18.03 0.72 0.33
C ARG A 100 18.12 1.45 1.68
N LEU A 101 17.41 2.56 1.87
CA LEU A 101 17.34 3.29 3.15
C LEU A 101 16.19 2.83 4.05
N GLY A 102 15.62 1.64 3.82
CA GLY A 102 14.54 1.11 4.68
C GLY A 102 13.15 1.69 4.43
N VAL A 103 13.03 2.82 3.73
CA VAL A 103 11.76 3.57 3.50
C VAL A 103 10.58 2.68 3.10
N GLY A 104 10.75 1.76 2.14
CA GLY A 104 9.67 0.86 1.74
C GLY A 104 9.15 -0.05 2.86
N ARG A 105 10.02 -0.48 3.78
CA ARG A 105 9.64 -1.29 4.94
C ARG A 105 8.88 -0.44 5.96
N ASP A 106 9.35 0.78 6.21
CA ASP A 106 8.70 1.70 7.15
C ASP A 106 7.30 2.09 6.65
N LEU A 107 7.16 2.35 5.35
CA LEU A 107 5.87 2.60 4.70
C LEU A 107 4.93 1.39 4.81
N LEU A 108 5.42 0.16 4.59
CA LEU A 108 4.59 -1.03 4.74
C LEU A 108 4.18 -1.28 6.20
N ALA A 109 5.07 -1.04 7.16
CA ALA A 109 4.76 -1.16 8.58
C ALA A 109 3.68 -0.16 9.00
N ASP A 110 3.79 1.10 8.53
CA ASP A 110 2.78 2.12 8.74
C ASP A 110 1.43 1.77 8.07
N ALA A 111 1.47 1.26 6.84
CA ALA A 111 0.28 0.79 6.12
C ALA A 111 -0.45 -0.35 6.86
N LEU A 112 0.28 -1.33 7.41
CA LEU A 112 -0.28 -2.41 8.23
C LEU A 112 -0.90 -1.90 9.52
N SER A 113 -0.25 -0.94 10.18
CA SER A 113 -0.77 -0.27 11.37
C SER A 113 -2.10 0.44 11.07
N ASN A 114 -2.12 1.29 10.05
CA ASN A 114 -3.33 2.02 9.65
C ASN A 114 -4.45 1.09 9.17
N ALA A 115 -4.13 0.01 8.45
CA ALA A 115 -5.12 -0.99 8.07
C ALA A 115 -5.71 -1.72 9.28
N THR A 116 -4.90 -2.02 10.30
CA THR A 116 -5.36 -2.63 11.55
C THR A 116 -6.31 -1.70 12.31
N ILE A 117 -5.98 -0.42 12.39
CA ILE A 117 -6.85 0.60 13.01
C ILE A 117 -8.17 0.70 12.24
N ALA A 118 -8.14 0.76 10.90
CA ALA A 118 -9.34 0.77 10.09
C ALA A 118 -10.21 -0.47 10.31
N ALA A 119 -9.59 -1.66 10.40
CA ALA A 119 -10.29 -2.93 10.63
C ALA A 119 -11.04 -2.97 11.96
N GLN A 120 -10.61 -2.21 12.98
CA GLN A 120 -11.32 -2.12 14.26
C GLN A 120 -12.63 -1.32 14.15
N VAL A 121 -12.73 -0.39 13.20
CA VAL A 121 -13.89 0.50 13.04
C VAL A 121 -14.92 -0.08 12.08
N ILE A 122 -14.49 -0.52 10.89
CA ILE A 122 -15.39 -0.94 9.80
C ILE A 122 -15.36 -2.44 9.50
N GLY A 123 -14.47 -3.20 10.15
CA GLY A 123 -14.28 -4.63 9.90
C GLY A 123 -13.52 -4.90 8.60
N ALA A 124 -12.32 -5.45 8.71
CA ALA A 124 -11.56 -5.97 7.56
C ALA A 124 -10.71 -7.16 8.00
N ARG A 125 -10.73 -8.24 7.21
CA ARG A 125 -10.06 -9.49 7.58
C ARG A 125 -8.55 -9.47 7.29
N ALA A 126 -8.17 -8.76 6.24
CA ALA A 126 -6.80 -8.73 5.73
C ALA A 126 -6.46 -7.38 5.12
N LEU A 127 -5.15 -7.08 5.07
CA LEU A 127 -4.59 -6.17 4.09
C LEU A 127 -4.20 -7.00 2.85
N VAL A 128 -4.57 -6.51 1.67
CA VAL A 128 -4.22 -7.11 0.38
C VAL A 128 -3.33 -6.14 -0.38
N ALA A 129 -2.17 -6.58 -0.81
CA ALA A 129 -1.30 -5.83 -1.70
C ALA A 129 -1.38 -6.43 -3.10
N GLU A 130 -1.60 -5.57 -4.10
CA GLU A 130 -1.48 -5.92 -5.51
C GLU A 130 -0.05 -5.63 -5.97
N ALA A 131 0.70 -6.68 -6.26
CA ALA A 131 2.06 -6.61 -6.75
C ALA A 131 2.07 -6.33 -8.25
N ILE A 132 2.70 -5.23 -8.64
CA ILE A 132 2.84 -4.83 -10.04
C ILE A 132 3.67 -5.81 -10.87
N ASP A 133 4.57 -6.57 -10.23
CA ASP A 133 5.39 -7.59 -10.87
C ASP A 133 5.83 -8.69 -9.88
N THR A 134 6.49 -9.73 -10.41
CA THR A 134 7.01 -10.85 -9.62
C THR A 134 8.02 -10.40 -8.56
N ARG A 135 8.81 -9.35 -8.82
CA ARG A 135 9.81 -8.83 -7.88
C ARG A 135 9.14 -8.17 -6.68
N ALA A 136 8.07 -7.41 -6.90
CA ALA A 136 7.24 -6.83 -5.85
C ALA A 136 6.57 -7.93 -5.02
N ALA A 137 6.01 -8.96 -5.66
CA ALA A 137 5.40 -10.10 -4.95
C ALA A 137 6.41 -10.83 -4.04
N GLN A 138 7.65 -11.01 -4.51
CA GLN A 138 8.74 -11.57 -3.70
C GLN A 138 9.16 -10.63 -2.57
N TRP A 139 9.17 -9.32 -2.80
CA TRP A 139 9.50 -8.34 -1.78
C TRP A 139 8.46 -8.35 -0.64
N TYR A 140 7.17 -8.35 -0.98
CA TYR A 140 6.07 -8.48 -0.01
C TYR A 140 6.18 -9.77 0.80
N ALA A 141 6.46 -10.90 0.14
CA ALA A 141 6.67 -12.18 0.81
C ALA A 141 7.84 -12.12 1.82
N LYS A 142 8.94 -11.47 1.46
CA LYS A 142 10.07 -11.24 2.38
C LYS A 142 9.72 -10.30 3.54
N GLN A 143 8.68 -9.49 3.42
CA GLN A 143 8.15 -8.66 4.52
C GLN A 143 7.11 -9.39 5.37
N GLY A 144 6.79 -10.67 5.07
CA GLY A 144 5.87 -11.49 5.86
C GLY A 144 4.46 -11.61 5.30
N LEU A 145 4.17 -11.04 4.12
CA LEU A 145 2.87 -11.25 3.46
C LEU A 145 2.82 -12.65 2.82
N THR A 146 1.66 -13.29 2.88
CA THR A 146 1.42 -14.58 2.23
C THR A 146 1.00 -14.37 0.78
N ARG A 147 1.72 -14.96 -0.18
CA ARG A 147 1.33 -14.91 -1.60
C ARG A 147 0.08 -15.75 -1.85
N SER A 148 -0.83 -15.25 -2.68
CA SER A 148 -1.96 -16.04 -3.15
C SER A 148 -1.50 -17.19 -4.04
N THR A 149 -2.20 -18.31 -3.96
CA THR A 149 -2.05 -19.47 -4.84
C THR A 149 -2.91 -19.37 -6.10
N ILE A 150 -3.87 -18.44 -6.16
CA ILE A 150 -4.82 -18.27 -7.27
C ILE A 150 -4.45 -17.06 -8.13
N ARG A 151 -4.15 -15.94 -7.49
CA ARG A 151 -3.79 -14.65 -8.11
C ARG A 151 -2.36 -14.30 -7.75
N SER A 152 -1.40 -14.65 -8.60
CA SER A 152 0.05 -14.56 -8.27
C SER A 152 0.54 -13.13 -7.96
N ASP A 153 -0.25 -12.13 -8.34
CA ASP A 153 -0.10 -10.72 -8.06
C ASP A 153 -0.66 -10.29 -6.69
N LEU A 154 -1.46 -11.10 -6.01
CA LEU A 154 -2.00 -10.76 -4.68
C LEU A 154 -1.15 -11.32 -3.54
N CYS A 155 -0.88 -10.45 -2.55
CA CYS A 155 -0.22 -10.79 -1.30
C CYS A 155 -1.09 -10.37 -0.11
N TYR A 156 -1.20 -11.20 0.92
CA TYR A 156 -2.11 -11.00 2.04
C TYR A 156 -1.36 -10.86 3.37
N ALA A 157 -1.80 -9.92 4.22
CA ALA A 157 -1.47 -9.87 5.63
C ALA A 157 -2.75 -9.98 6.47
N ARG A 158 -2.71 -10.79 7.52
CA ARG A 158 -3.82 -10.95 8.46
C ARG A 158 -3.90 -9.74 9.40
N LEU A 159 -5.10 -9.16 9.55
CA LEU A 159 -5.35 -8.04 10.47
C LEU A 159 -6.00 -8.49 11.77
N VAL A 160 -6.84 -9.54 11.70
CA VAL A 160 -7.60 -10.16 12.81
C VAL A 160 -7.61 -11.67 12.69
#